data_AF-A0A7C4WX86-F1
#
_entry.id   AF-A0A7C4WX86-F1
#
_cell.length_a   1.000
_cell.length_b   1.000
_cell.length_c   1.000
_cell.angle_alpha   90.00
_cell.angle_beta   90.00
_cell.angle_gamma   90.00
#
_symmetry.space_group_name_H-M   'P 1'
#
loop_
_entity.id
_entity.type
_entity.pdbx_description
1 polymer ?
#
loop_
_entity_poly.entity_id
_entity_poly.type
_entity_poly.pdbx_seq_one_letter_code
_entity_poly.pdbx_strand_id
1 'polypeptide(L)' 'MKREKLIVKQQPVINNASLVIGLSGWMDGGDVSTGTVEYLRQTFNGQEIGRIDPNGFYIYNMPGPMET' A
#
# COMPACT_ATOMS: atom_id res chain seq x y z
N MET A 1 -14.54 16.28 14.11
CA MET A 1 -14.92 14.88 13.82
C MET A 1 -13.67 14.05 13.56
N LYS A 2 -13.51 12.91 14.25
CA LYS A 2 -12.38 11.99 14.05
C LYS A 2 -12.68 11.15 12.82
N ARG A 3 -11.93 11.32 11.72
CA ARG A 3 -12.07 10.45 10.53
C ARG A 3 -11.38 9.11 10.81
N GLU A 4 -12.04 8.01 10.46
CA GLU A 4 -11.44 6.69 10.52
C GLU A 4 -10.30 6.61 9.51
N LYS A 5 -9.08 6.37 10.00
CA LYS A 5 -7.88 6.24 9.16
C LYS A 5 -7.76 4.89 8.47
N LEU A 6 -8.53 3.91 8.94
CA LEU A 6 -8.61 2.57 8.38
C LEU A 6 -10.07 2.28 8.04
N ILE A 7 -10.33 2.01 6.76
CA ILE A 7 -11.63 1.58 6.27
C ILE A 7 -11.54 0.09 5.99
N VAL A 8 -12.21 -0.72 6.80
CA VAL A 8 -12.26 -2.18 6.62
C VAL A 8 -13.47 -2.54 5.78
N LYS A 9 -13.26 -3.27 4.69
CA LYS A 9 -14.33 -3.74 3.78
C LYS A 9 -14.70 -5.19 4.07
N GLN A 10 -13.72 -6.02 4.38
CA GLN A 10 -13.89 -7.42 4.73
C GLN A 10 -12.84 -7.83 5.76
N GLN A 11 -13.19 -8.76 6.65
CA GLN A 11 -12.25 -9.43 7.55
C GLN A 11 -12.27 -10.92 7.21
N PRO A 12 -11.43 -11.39 6.27
CA PRO A 12 -11.37 -12.81 5.96
C PRO A 12 -10.82 -13.58 7.16
N VAL A 13 -11.26 -14.83 7.32
CA VAL A 13 -10.65 -15.74 8.29
C VAL A 13 -9.33 -16.22 7.71
N ILE A 14 -8.24 -15.98 8.43
CA ILE A 14 -6.88 -16.27 7.97
C ILE A 14 -6.30 -17.37 8.85
N ASN A 15 -5.85 -18.47 8.24
CA ASN A 15 -5.13 -19.56 8.91
C ASN A 15 -3.74 -19.70 8.30
N ASN A 16 -2.69 -19.52 9.10
CA ASN A 16 -1.28 -19.65 8.68
C ASN A 16 -0.92 -18.89 7.38
N ALA A 17 -1.38 -17.64 7.22
CA ALA A 17 -1.00 -16.84 6.06
C ALA A 17 0.20 -15.94 6.36
N SER A 18 0.88 -15.56 5.27
CA SER A 18 1.94 -14.56 5.26
C SER A 18 1.43 -13.26 4.65
N LEU A 19 1.89 -12.13 5.18
CA LEU A 19 1.64 -10.81 4.60
C LEU A 19 2.83 -10.41 3.72
N VAL A 20 2.55 -10.07 2.46
CA VAL A 20 3.54 -9.49 1.52
C VAL A 20 3.18 -8.02 1.32
N ILE A 21 4.17 -7.14 1.45
CA ILE A 21 3.98 -5.68 1.33
C ILE A 21 4.96 -5.16 0.27
N GLY A 22 4.43 -4.39 -0.68
CA GLY A 22 5.20 -3.64 -1.68
C GLY A 22 4.91 -2.16 -1.46
N LEU A 23 5.96 -1.38 -1.24
CA LEU A 23 5.87 0.07 -1.03
C LEU A 23 6.56 0.76 -2.21
N SER A 24 5.92 1.78 -2.78
CA SER A 24 6.53 2.61 -3.81
C SER A 24 7.56 3.57 -3.21
N GLY A 25 8.34 4.23 -4.09
CA GLY A 25 9.31 5.26 -3.70
C GLY A 25 10.75 4.78 -3.83
N TRP A 26 11.63 5.26 -2.95
CA TRP A 26 13.09 5.07 -3.08
C TRP A 26 13.54 3.60 -3.20
N MET A 27 12.83 2.68 -2.55
CA MET A 27 13.17 1.26 -2.55
C MET A 27 12.47 0.46 -3.66
N ASP A 28 11.76 1.13 -4.56
CA ASP A 28 10.98 0.52 -5.64
C ASP A 28 11.57 0.83 -7.03
N GLY A 29 12.89 0.68 -7.15
CA GLY A 29 13.59 0.93 -8.40
C GLY A 29 13.10 0.00 -9.52
N GLY A 30 12.65 0.58 -10.64
CA GLY A 30 12.09 -0.18 -11.75
C GLY A 30 10.77 -0.90 -11.40
N ASP A 31 10.04 -0.39 -10.41
CA ASP A 31 8.75 -0.93 -9.94
C ASP A 31 8.83 -2.39 -9.45
N VAL A 32 10.00 -2.85 -9.00
CA VAL A 32 10.20 -4.26 -8.62
C VAL A 32 9.36 -4.64 -7.40
N SER A 33 9.25 -3.77 -6.40
CA SER A 33 8.47 -4.04 -5.18
C SER A 33 6.96 -3.97 -5.47
N THR A 34 6.49 -2.89 -6.09
CA THR A 34 5.05 -2.74 -6.39
C THR A 34 4.59 -3.69 -7.49
N GLY A 35 5.40 -3.89 -8.52
CA GLY A 35 5.15 -4.86 -9.60
C GLY A 35 5.09 -6.30 -9.10
N THR A 36 5.93 -6.70 -8.14
CA THR A 36 5.86 -8.04 -7.53
C THR A 36 4.52 -8.25 -6.81
N VAL A 37 4.07 -7.27 -6.02
CA VAL A 37 2.77 -7.38 -5.33
C VAL A 37 1.61 -7.36 -6.31
N GLU A 38 1.67 -6.53 -7.35
CA GLU A 38 0.63 -6.51 -8.38
C GLU A 38 0.56 -7.84 -9.14
N TYR A 39 1.70 -8.44 -9.48
CA TYR A 39 1.77 -9.77 -10.07
C TYR A 39 1.12 -10.84 -9.18
N LEU A 40 1.44 -10.87 -7.88
CA LEU A 40 0.84 -11.82 -6.94
C LEU A 40 -0.68 -11.59 -6.81
N ARG A 41 -1.10 -10.33 -6.72
CA ARG A 41 -2.52 -9.96 -6.64
C ARG A 41 -3.30 -10.44 -7.86
N GLN A 42 -2.75 -10.28 -9.07
CA GLN A 42 -3.37 -10.76 -10.31
C GLN A 42 -3.39 -12.28 -10.37
N THR A 43 -2.27 -12.93 -10.05
CA THR A 43 -2.09 -14.39 -10.10
C THR A 43 -3.03 -15.13 -9.16
N PHE A 44 -3.25 -14.60 -7.95
CA PHE A 44 -4.11 -15.22 -6.94
C PHE A 44 -5.51 -14.61 -6.86
N ASN A 45 -5.90 -13.77 -7.84
CA ASN A 45 -7.18 -13.05 -7.84
C ASN A 45 -7.47 -12.32 -6.51
N GLY A 46 -6.46 -11.64 -5.97
CA GLY A 46 -6.51 -10.95 -4.69
C GLY A 46 -7.70 -9.99 -4.59
N GLN A 47 -8.42 -10.09 -3.46
CA GLN A 47 -9.61 -9.29 -3.17
C GLN A 47 -9.26 -8.13 -2.23
N GLU A 48 -9.87 -6.97 -2.46
CA GLU A 48 -9.72 -5.81 -1.57
C GLU A 48 -10.43 -6.08 -0.23
N ILE A 49 -9.68 -6.06 0.86
CA ILE A 49 -10.21 -6.26 2.23
C ILE A 49 -10.33 -4.95 3.02
N GLY A 50 -9.69 -3.88 2.57
CA GLY A 50 -9.73 -2.57 3.21
C GLY A 50 -8.73 -1.58 2.63
N ARG A 51 -8.76 -0.36 3.14
CA ARG A 51 -7.93 0.76 2.70
C ARG A 51 -7.54 1.65 3.86
N ILE A 52 -6.32 2.17 3.83
CA ILE A 52 -5.85 3.23 4.74
C ILE A 52 -6.14 4.58 4.08
N ASP A 53 -6.74 5.52 4.82
CA ASP A 53 -6.89 6.91 4.38
C ASP A 53 -5.49 7.56 4.34
N PRO A 54 -4.99 7.98 3.17
CA PRO A 54 -3.63 8.52 3.04
C PRO A 54 -3.45 9.87 3.75
N ASN A 55 -4.54 10.57 4.11
CA ASN A 55 -4.46 11.89 4.73
C ASN A 55 -3.62 11.84 6.03
N GLY A 56 -2.56 12.63 6.08
CA GLY A 56 -1.65 12.69 7.23
C GLY A 56 -0.51 11.65 7.22
N PHE A 57 -0.43 10.82 6.19
CA PHE A 57 0.70 9.91 5.96
C PHE A 57 1.55 10.31 4.74
N TYR A 58 1.00 11.10 3.83
CA TYR A 58 1.71 11.60 2.65
C TYR A 58 2.03 13.09 2.81
N ILE A 59 3.24 13.46 2.40
CA ILE A 59 3.64 14.85 2.17
C ILE A 59 3.27 15.15 0.71
N TYR A 60 2.21 15.95 0.50
CA TYR A 60 1.73 16.28 -0.85
C TYR A 60 2.55 17.38 -1.52
N ASN A 61 3.17 18.26 -0.72
CA ASN A 61 4.03 19.33 -1.19
C ASN A 61 5.38 19.22 -0.49
N MET A 62 6.40 18.83 -1.25
CA MET A 62 7.79 18.91 -0.81
C MET A 62 8.33 20.30 -1.17
N PRO A 63 8.82 21.10 -0.20
CA PRO A 63 9.41 22.40 -0.51
C PRO A 63 10.80 22.22 -1.13
N GLY A 64 10.91 22.42 -2.44
CA GLY A 64 12.18 22.55 -3.17
C GLY A 64 12.87 21.22 -3.53
N PRO A 65 13.81 21.26 -4.50
CA PRO A 65 14.52 20.08 -4.95
C PRO A 65 15.41 19.50 -3.83
N MET A 66 15.35 18.18 -3.62
CA MET A 66 16.41 17.46 -2.92
C MET A 66 17.63 17.45 -3.85
N GLU A 67 18.55 18.39 -3.62
CA GLU A 67 19.83 18.59 -4.32
C GLU A 67 19.74 19.15 -5.77
N THR A 68 20.73 19.99 -6.10
CA THR A 68 21.07 20.54 -7.43
C THR A 68 22.21 19.78 -8.06
#